data_AF-A0A2D5HGS1-F1
#
_entry.id   AF-A0A2D5HGS1-F1
#
_cell.length_a   1.000
_cell.length_b   1.000
_cell.length_c   1.000
_cell.angle_alpha   90.00
_cell.angle_beta   90.00
_cell.angle_gamma   90.00
#
_symmetry.space_group_name_H-M   'P 1'
#
loop_
_entity.id
_entity.type
_entity.pdbx_description
1 polymer ?
#
loop_
_entity_poly.entity_id
_entity_poly.type
_entity_poly.pdbx_seq_one_letter_code
_entity_poly.pdbx_strand_id
1 'polypeptide(L)'
;MAMTDPLGDMLTRIRNGQQAKKDSVLSPASKLRAHVLEVLQREGYIRGFSDDATGAHPQLRIELKYFEGEPAIKHIARVSKPGRRVYSGSKELPVVRNGLGITIVSTPKGVLSDVEA
;
A
#
# COMPACT_ATOMS: atom_id res chain seq x y z
N MET A 1 13.88 19.14 -0.42
CA MET A 1 14.29 17.83 0.15
C MET A 1 14.08 16.76 -0.90
N ALA A 2 15.04 15.87 -1.13
CA ALA A 2 14.89 14.77 -2.08
C ALA A 2 14.03 13.65 -1.46
N MET A 3 13.01 13.18 -2.19
CA MET A 3 12.19 12.03 -1.79
C MET A 3 12.96 10.74 -2.05
N THR A 4 13.37 10.03 -0.99
CA THR A 4 14.20 8.82 -1.09
C THR A 4 13.43 7.50 -1.03
N ASP A 5 12.26 7.48 -0.37
CA ASP A 5 11.34 6.32 -0.36
C ASP A 5 9.92 6.72 -0.78
N PRO A 6 9.64 6.79 -2.10
CA PRO A 6 8.33 7.16 -2.62
C PRO A 6 7.20 6.21 -2.18
N LEU A 7 7.50 4.93 -2.00
CA LEU A 7 6.49 3.96 -1.60
C LEU A 7 6.19 4.08 -0.09
N GLY A 8 7.23 4.24 0.74
CA GLY A 8 7.06 4.54 2.16
C GLY A 8 6.26 5.82 2.43
N ASP A 9 6.44 6.86 1.61
CA ASP A 9 5.62 8.08 1.65
C ASP A 9 4.14 7.78 1.39
N MET A 10 3.81 7.00 0.36
CA MET A 10 2.43 6.60 0.06
C MET A 10 1.78 5.85 1.24
N LEU A 11 2.48 4.87 1.81
CA LEU A 11 1.96 4.11 2.96
C LEU A 11 1.73 5.00 4.19
N THR A 12 2.59 6.00 4.38
CA THR A 12 2.46 6.97 5.46
C THR A 12 1.26 7.90 5.24
N ARG A 13 1.02 8.35 4.00
CA ARG A 13 -0.18 9.14 3.65
C ARG A 13 -1.47 8.38 3.92
N ILE A 14 -1.53 7.10 3.57
CA ILE A 14 -2.69 6.23 3.85
C ILE A 14 -2.92 6.15 5.37
N ARG A 15 -1.87 5.84 6.14
CA ARG A 15 -1.97 5.73 7.60
C ARG A 15 -2.46 7.02 8.24
N ASN A 16 -1.86 8.15 7.86
CA ASN A 16 -2.22 9.46 8.42
C ASN A 16 -3.63 9.89 7.98
N GLY A 17 -4.02 9.58 6.74
CA GLY A 17 -5.37 9.81 6.24
C GLY A 17 -6.43 9.05 7.03
N GLN A 18 -6.14 7.79 7.37
CA GLN A 18 -7.01 6.96 8.21
C GLN A 18 -7.15 7.49 9.63
N GLN A 19 -6.04 7.88 10.26
CA GLN A 19 -6.06 8.48 11.60
C GLN A 19 -6.84 9.80 11.62
N ALA A 20 -6.76 10.59 10.55
CA ALA A 20 -7.52 11.82 10.37
C ALA A 20 -8.96 11.61 9.89
N LYS A 21 -9.44 10.36 9.77
CA LYS A 21 -10.78 9.99 9.29
C LYS A 21 -11.15 10.62 7.94
N LYS A 22 -10.18 10.73 7.02
CA LYS A 22 -10.42 11.23 5.66
C LYS A 22 -11.07 10.17 4.79
N ASP A 23 -11.92 10.58 3.86
CA ASP A 23 -12.49 9.68 2.86
C ASP A 23 -11.47 9.24 1.82
N SER A 24 -10.53 10.13 1.47
CA SER A 24 -9.50 9.85 0.46
C SER A 24 -8.18 10.57 0.73
N VAL A 25 -7.12 10.07 0.12
CA VAL A 25 -5.78 10.68 0.12
C VAL A 25 -5.18 10.70 -1.29
N LEU A 26 -4.32 11.69 -1.55
CA LEU A 26 -3.61 11.84 -2.81
C LEU A 26 -2.13 11.43 -2.65
N SER A 27 -1.63 10.63 -3.59
CA SER A 27 -0.21 10.29 -3.72
C SER A 27 0.24 10.52 -5.17
N PRO A 28 1.50 10.92 -5.44
CA PRO A 28 1.94 11.05 -6.84
C PRO A 28 1.86 9.71 -7.58
N ALA A 29 1.55 9.73 -8.87
CA ALA A 29 1.38 8.50 -9.64
C ALA A 29 2.71 7.75 -9.86
N SER A 30 2.64 6.41 -9.82
CA SER A 30 3.73 5.51 -10.16
C SER A 30 3.17 4.12 -10.42
N LYS A 31 3.74 3.39 -11.39
CA LYS A 31 3.34 2.00 -11.68
C LYS A 31 3.46 1.11 -10.45
N LEU A 32 4.56 1.21 -9.70
CA LEU A 32 4.75 0.42 -8.48
C LEU A 32 3.72 0.76 -7.40
N ARG A 33 3.34 2.04 -7.27
CA ARG A 33 2.30 2.47 -6.33
C ARG A 33 0.94 1.91 -6.74
N ALA A 34 0.59 2.00 -8.02
CA ALA A 34 -0.63 1.43 -8.58
C ALA A 34 -0.71 -0.08 -8.31
N HIS A 35 0.34 -0.85 -8.61
CA HIS A 35 0.34 -2.30 -8.33
C HIS A 35 0.18 -2.65 -6.86
N VAL A 36 0.77 -1.87 -5.95
CA VAL A 36 0.54 -2.08 -4.51
C VAL A 36 -0.91 -1.75 -4.12
N LEU A 37 -1.49 -0.70 -4.70
CA LEU A 37 -2.89 -0.33 -4.47
C LEU A 37 -3.88 -1.35 -5.05
N GLU A 38 -3.56 -1.95 -6.20
CA GLU A 38 -4.34 -3.07 -6.79
C GLU A 38 -4.43 -4.24 -5.81
N VAL A 39 -3.31 -4.64 -5.20
CA VAL A 39 -3.30 -5.70 -4.18
C VAL A 39 -4.13 -5.26 -2.96
N LEU A 40 -3.95 -4.03 -2.46
CA LEU A 40 -4.72 -3.54 -1.32
C LEU A 40 -6.22 -3.47 -1.60
N GLN A 41 -6.62 -3.18 -2.83
CA GLN A 41 -8.03 -3.16 -3.25
C GLN A 41 -8.59 -4.57 -3.37
N ARG A 42 -7.87 -5.49 -4.02
CA ARG A 42 -8.28 -6.89 -4.17
C ARG A 42 -8.47 -7.59 -2.83
N GLU A 43 -7.54 -7.36 -1.89
CA GLU A 43 -7.60 -7.88 -0.52
C GLU A 43 -8.60 -7.10 0.37
N GLY A 44 -9.26 -6.07 -0.18
CA GLY A 44 -10.35 -5.36 0.48
C GLY A 44 -9.94 -4.40 1.58
N TYR A 45 -8.68 -3.96 1.64
CA TYR A 45 -8.14 -3.00 2.61
C TYR A 45 -8.45 -1.54 2.27
N ILE A 46 -8.61 -1.21 0.99
CA ILE A 46 -9.09 0.09 0.50
C ILE A 46 -10.38 -0.11 -0.31
N ARG A 47 -11.16 0.96 -0.51
CA ARG A 47 -12.37 0.87 -1.37
C ARG A 47 -11.99 0.82 -2.84
N GLY A 48 -11.01 1.61 -3.22
CA GLY A 48 -10.49 1.69 -4.58
C GLY A 48 -9.45 2.79 -4.71
N PHE A 49 -8.94 2.95 -5.92
CA PHE A 49 -8.12 4.09 -6.28
C PHE A 49 -8.37 4.47 -7.75
N SER A 50 -8.10 5.72 -8.09
CA SER A 50 -8.23 6.23 -9.46
C SER A 50 -7.09 7.19 -9.79
N ASP A 51 -6.82 7.37 -11.07
CA ASP A 51 -5.97 8.46 -11.52
C ASP A 51 -6.67 9.80 -11.26
N ASP A 52 -5.90 10.78 -10.80
CA ASP A 52 -6.34 12.15 -10.59
C ASP A 52 -5.35 13.08 -11.33
N ALA A 53 -5.86 13.72 -12.38
CA ALA A 53 -5.11 14.63 -13.24
C ALA A 53 -5.46 16.11 -12.98
N THR A 54 -6.12 16.42 -11.85
CA THR A 54 -6.54 17.80 -11.54
C THR A 54 -5.37 18.70 -11.12
N GLY A 55 -4.25 18.10 -10.68
CA GLY A 55 -3.04 18.81 -10.31
C GLY A 55 -2.03 18.96 -11.45
N ALA A 56 -0.98 19.74 -11.19
CA ALA A 56 0.13 19.96 -12.14
C ALA A 56 0.90 18.67 -12.51
N HIS A 57 0.76 17.61 -11.71
CA HIS A 57 1.40 16.32 -11.94
C HIS A 57 0.38 15.20 -11.75
N PRO A 58 0.53 14.05 -12.46
CA PRO A 58 -0.33 12.89 -12.26
C PRO A 58 -0.32 12.38 -10.83
N GLN A 59 -1.50 12.13 -10.27
CA GLN A 59 -1.70 11.61 -8.92
C GLN A 59 -2.60 10.38 -8.93
N LEU A 60 -2.54 9.63 -7.84
CA LEU A 60 -3.44 8.54 -7.51
C LEU A 60 -4.28 8.99 -6.32
N ARG A 61 -5.60 9.04 -6.51
CA ARG A 61 -6.59 9.23 -5.46
C ARG A 61 -6.95 7.88 -4.88
N ILE A 62 -6.70 7.72 -3.58
CA ILE A 62 -6.91 6.46 -2.86
C ILE A 62 -8.10 6.64 -1.93
N GLU A 63 -9.13 5.82 -2.11
CA GLU A 63 -10.34 5.84 -1.29
C GLU A 63 -10.19 4.91 -0.08
N LEU A 64 -10.26 5.50 1.11
CA LEU A 64 -10.02 4.80 2.36
C LEU A 64 -11.29 4.05 2.79
N LYS A 65 -11.09 2.86 3.35
CA LYS A 65 -12.17 2.00 3.87
C LYS A 65 -12.23 2.08 5.39
N TYR A 66 -13.44 2.21 5.90
CA TYR A 66 -13.78 2.17 7.32
C TYR A 66 -14.97 1.24 7.54
N PHE A 67 -15.01 0.58 8.68
CA PHE A 67 -16.11 -0.25 9.15
C PHE A 67 -16.45 0.16 10.57
N GLU A 68 -17.71 0.53 10.82
CA GLU A 68 -18.17 1.00 12.14
C GLU A 68 -17.32 2.14 12.74
N GLY A 69 -16.85 3.07 11.89
CA GLY A 69 -16.01 4.20 12.30
C GLY A 69 -14.53 3.87 12.51
N GLU A 70 -14.15 2.59 12.38
CA GLU A 70 -12.79 2.11 12.52
C GLU A 70 -12.11 1.91 11.15
N PRO A 71 -10.82 2.26 10.99
CA PRO A 71 -10.12 2.05 9.73
C PRO A 71 -9.93 0.56 9.44
N ALA A 72 -10.13 0.16 8.18
CA ALA A 72 -9.94 -1.23 7.73
C ALA A 72 -8.48 -1.69 7.84
N ILE A 73 -7.52 -0.78 7.71
CA ILE A 73 -6.09 -1.08 7.90
C ILE A 73 -5.71 -0.68 9.33
N LYS A 74 -5.43 -1.68 10.18
CA LYS A 74 -4.96 -1.44 11.56
C LYS A 74 -3.47 -1.13 11.64
N HIS A 75 -2.68 -1.77 10.79
CA HIS A 75 -1.24 -1.59 10.75
C HIS A 75 -0.74 -1.75 9.31
N ILE A 76 0.19 -0.88 8.90
CA ILE A 76 0.84 -0.94 7.59
C ILE A 76 2.26 -0.48 7.73
N ALA A 77 3.22 -1.21 7.16
CA ALA A 77 4.64 -0.92 7.32
C ALA A 77 5.45 -1.27 6.06
N ARG A 78 6.49 -0.48 5.79
CA ARG A 78 7.47 -0.76 4.73
C ARG A 78 8.62 -1.58 5.30
N VAL A 79 8.75 -2.83 4.86
CA VAL A 79 9.81 -3.76 5.30
C VAL A 79 11.12 -3.52 4.54
N SER A 80 11.12 -3.63 3.20
CA SER A 80 12.31 -3.40 2.37
C SER A 80 12.49 -1.91 2.04
N LYS A 81 13.52 -1.26 2.60
CA LYS A 81 13.81 0.17 2.44
C LYS A 81 15.08 0.40 1.61
N PRO A 82 15.32 1.60 1.04
CA PRO A 82 16.54 1.86 0.26
C PRO A 82 17.85 1.56 1.00
N GLY A 83 17.93 1.85 2.30
CA GLY A 83 19.11 1.57 3.12
C GLY A 83 19.30 0.09 3.53
N ARG A 84 18.25 -0.74 3.41
CA ARG A 84 18.31 -2.18 3.66
C ARG A 84 17.21 -2.89 2.89
N ARG A 85 17.60 -3.54 1.79
CA ARG A 85 16.71 -4.39 1.00
C ARG A 85 16.52 -5.72 1.72
N VAL A 86 15.29 -6.23 1.66
CA VAL A 86 14.91 -7.52 2.23
C VAL A 86 14.37 -8.37 1.09
N TYR A 87 14.99 -9.53 0.88
CA TYR A 87 14.60 -10.54 -0.09
C TYR A 87 14.36 -11.84 0.66
N SER A 88 13.38 -12.61 0.23
CA SER A 88 12.98 -13.86 0.89
C SER A 88 12.43 -14.82 -0.17
N GLY A 89 12.71 -16.12 0.00
CA GLY A 89 12.10 -17.15 -0.84
C GLY A 89 10.61 -17.31 -0.51
N SER A 90 9.81 -17.89 -1.42
CA SER A 90 8.37 -18.10 -1.20
C SER A 90 8.05 -18.89 0.08
N LYS A 91 8.88 -19.86 0.43
CA LYS A 91 8.74 -20.70 1.64
C LYS A 91 9.10 -19.97 2.95
N GLU A 92 9.77 -18.82 2.85
CA GLU A 92 10.28 -18.06 3.99
C GLU A 92 9.45 -16.79 4.24
N LEU A 93 8.38 -16.57 3.46
CA LEU A 93 7.54 -15.40 3.60
C LEU A 93 6.91 -15.37 5.00
N PRO A 94 6.98 -14.23 5.70
CA PRO A 94 6.46 -14.12 7.05
C PRO A 94 4.93 -14.19 7.03
N VAL A 95 4.37 -15.10 7.83
CA VAL A 95 2.93 -15.15 8.06
C VAL A 95 2.54 -14.01 9.00
N VAL A 96 1.73 -13.07 8.52
CA VAL A 96 1.31 -11.91 9.32
C VAL A 96 0.08 -12.27 10.14
N ARG A 97 0.15 -12.07 11.47
CA ARG A 97 -0.98 -12.26 12.41
C ARG A 97 -1.70 -13.61 12.24
N ASN A 98 -0.96 -14.71 12.12
CA ASN A 98 -1.52 -16.06 11.91
C ASN A 98 -2.46 -16.15 10.69
N GLY A 99 -2.16 -15.42 9.61
CA GLY A 99 -2.93 -15.44 8.36
C GLY A 99 -4.05 -14.39 8.29
N LEU A 100 -4.19 -13.53 9.31
CA LEU A 100 -5.18 -12.44 9.32
C LEU A 100 -4.65 -11.14 8.69
N GLY A 101 -3.40 -11.14 8.22
CA GLY A 101 -2.83 -10.05 7.45
C GLY A 101 -2.06 -10.59 6.25
N ILE A 102 -1.74 -9.70 5.34
CA ILE A 102 -1.02 -10.02 4.10
C ILE A 102 0.41 -9.47 4.12
N THR A 103 1.28 -10.10 3.35
CA THR A 103 2.57 -9.56 2.96
C THR A 103 2.58 -9.27 1.46
N ILE A 104 2.88 -8.04 1.06
CA ILE A 104 2.98 -7.68 -0.36
C ILE A 104 4.43 -7.82 -0.84
N VAL A 105 4.65 -8.65 -1.85
CA VAL A 105 5.97 -9.02 -2.36
C VAL A 105 6.09 -8.65 -3.83
N SER A 106 7.27 -8.13 -4.21
CA SER A 106 7.62 -7.92 -5.63
C SER A 106 8.25 -9.19 -6.16
N THR A 107 7.63 -9.80 -7.18
CA THR A 107 8.10 -11.01 -7.84
C THR A 107 8.33 -10.77 -9.33
N PRO A 108 8.99 -11.68 -10.08
CA PRO A 108 9.08 -11.59 -11.53
C PRO A 108 7.73 -11.62 -12.26
N LYS A 109 6.68 -12.16 -11.62
CA LYS A 109 5.32 -12.22 -12.16
C LYS A 109 4.48 -10.97 -11.82
N GLY A 110 5.06 -10.02 -11.08
CA GLY A 110 4.38 -8.81 -10.63
C GLY A 110 4.37 -8.64 -9.11
N VAL A 111 3.58 -7.69 -8.63
CA VAL A 111 3.38 -7.45 -7.20
C VAL A 111 2.20 -8.30 -6.72
N LEU A 112 2.45 -9.19 -5.77
CA LEU A 112 1.50 -10.19 -5.31
C LEU A 112 1.38 -10.15 -3.78
N SER A 113 0.27 -10.64 -3.25
CA SER A 113 0.19 -11.00 -1.83
C SER A 113 0.90 -12.33 -1.56
N ASP A 114 1.19 -12.62 -0.30
CA ASP A 114 1.77 -13.89 0.16
C ASP A 114 0.86 -15.10 -0.09
N VAL A 115 -0.46 -14.88 -0.19
CA VAL A 115 -1.42 -15.93 -0.55
C VAL A 115 -1.32 -16.29 -2.04
N GLU A 116 -0.87 -15.35 -2.88
CA GLU A 116 -0.80 -15.51 -4.34
C GLU A 116 0.60 -15.80 -4.88
N ALA A 117 1.64 -15.58 -4.08
CA ALA A 117 3.06 -15.63 -4.46
C ALA A 117 3.67 -17.05 -4.36
#